data_AF-A0AAJ2G874-F1
#
_entry.id   AF-A0AAJ2G874-F1
#
_cell.length_a   1.000
_cell.length_b   1.000
_cell.length_c   1.000
_cell.angle_alpha   90.00
_cell.angle_beta   90.00
_cell.angle_gamma   90.00
#
_symmetry.space_group_name_H-M   'P 1'
#
loop_
_entity.id
_entity.type
_entity.pdbx_description
1 polymer ?
#
loop_
_entity_poly.entity_id
_entity_poly.type
_entity_poly.pdbx_seq_one_letter_code
_entity_poly.pdbx_strand_id
1 'polypeptide(L)'
;MSVHNFNGACQKNIWSYPNMVKLIPQIEPSLFRVGPSGFNSLCWAPLGKEIADNLQVPTAFFNTAIGGTSVLNWEEGAKGLLTQFAGNYGCFHYGTSMADAVGQPYLTLKNALKFYAKIFGIKAVLWHQGEADTQAGTSAANYQSRLQYVINKSRTDFGSQNLTWYVSRASLINGTTSANVISGQNNLINADPNVHPGPQTDGISIRQDGTHIYMSGLTQHATLWRTAIYATPSSLFSAAVAPTSNFIMNSPGYPLQTVAGYSEYRWNDFSAPAASHITTGDGFCYVKDVNGNWYVSPKYLRTGFCGLVPEASPNESSFIGVTEDQYLLKVSPNPSLPRQANITFKVKQAGNIRVSILDETGHTIEHIVDGRFNAGNFEYKIQRGLRPGTYFCHLQVEMVGVTRRFFVAE
;
A
#
# COMPACT_ATOMS: atom_id res chain seq x y z
N MET A 1 2.17 2.17 7.73
CA MET A 1 1.27 3.17 7.10
C MET A 1 0.21 2.43 6.29
N SER A 2 -0.87 3.10 5.92
CA SER A 2 -1.90 2.61 4.99
C SER A 2 -2.51 3.79 4.26
N VAL A 3 -3.21 3.54 3.15
CA VAL A 3 -4.03 4.57 2.50
C VAL A 3 -5.22 4.97 3.39
N HIS A 4 -5.45 6.28 3.50
CA HIS A 4 -6.54 6.91 4.25
C HIS A 4 -7.90 6.66 3.62
N ASN A 5 -7.93 6.61 2.28
CA ASN A 5 -9.16 6.61 1.50
C ASN A 5 -9.76 5.20 1.49
N PHE A 6 -10.39 4.86 2.61
CA PHE A 6 -11.30 3.74 2.68
C PHE A 6 -12.48 4.03 1.75
N ASN A 7 -12.69 3.16 0.77
CA ASN A 7 -13.74 3.37 -0.23
C ASN A 7 -14.93 2.43 -0.06
N GLY A 8 -15.03 1.71 1.06
CA GLY A 8 -15.98 0.62 1.27
C GLY A 8 -15.38 -0.74 0.94
N ALA A 9 -15.90 -1.80 1.58
CA ALA A 9 -15.61 -3.16 1.11
C ALA A 9 -16.34 -3.41 -0.22
N CYS A 10 -15.73 -4.21 -1.09
CA CYS A 10 -16.31 -4.64 -2.37
C CYS A 10 -16.63 -3.54 -3.39
N GLN A 11 -15.90 -2.44 -3.37
CA GLN A 11 -16.09 -1.35 -4.32
C GLN A 11 -15.23 -1.54 -5.56
N LYS A 12 -15.81 -1.30 -6.74
CA LYS A 12 -15.10 -1.40 -8.03
C LYS A 12 -14.04 -0.31 -8.20
N ASN A 13 -14.25 0.84 -7.58
CA ASN A 13 -13.40 2.01 -7.71
C ASN A 13 -12.47 2.13 -6.49
N ILE A 14 -11.17 2.28 -6.71
CA ILE A 14 -10.16 2.50 -5.65
C ILE A 14 -9.32 3.70 -6.05
N TRP A 15 -9.86 4.92 -6.04
CA TRP A 15 -9.10 5.96 -6.74
C TRP A 15 -9.19 7.36 -6.15
N SER A 16 -8.13 7.69 -5.44
CA SER A 16 -7.62 9.04 -5.18
C SER A 16 -6.12 8.89 -4.91
N TYR A 17 -5.36 9.99 -4.92
CA TYR A 17 -3.94 9.92 -4.56
C TYR A 17 -3.81 9.24 -3.20
N PRO A 18 -2.93 8.23 -3.06
CA PRO A 18 -2.77 7.55 -1.79
C PRO A 18 -2.25 8.51 -0.72
N ASN A 19 -3.17 9.05 0.07
CA ASN A 19 -2.84 9.74 1.32
C ASN A 19 -2.44 8.67 2.32
N MET A 20 -1.13 8.53 2.54
CA MET A 20 -0.60 7.53 3.45
C MET A 20 -0.67 8.05 4.88
N VAL A 21 -1.35 7.29 5.74
CA VAL A 21 -1.51 7.61 7.16
C VAL A 21 -0.82 6.58 8.03
N LYS A 22 -0.35 7.02 9.21
CA LYS A 22 0.17 6.10 10.21
C LYS A 22 -0.95 5.18 10.68
N LEU A 23 -0.64 3.89 10.76
CA LEU A 23 -1.53 2.95 11.43
C LEU A 23 -1.38 3.14 12.93
N ILE A 24 -2.49 3.41 13.62
CA ILE A 24 -2.53 3.55 15.07
C ILE A 24 -3.24 2.31 15.64
N PRO A 25 -2.75 1.73 16.75
CA PRO A 25 -3.48 0.72 17.51
C PRO A 25 -4.86 1.23 17.95
N GLN A 26 -5.80 0.33 18.21
CA GLN A 26 -7.20 0.69 18.43
C GLN A 26 -7.44 1.60 19.67
N ILE A 27 -7.41 2.92 19.50
CA ILE A 27 -7.81 3.94 20.49
C ILE A 27 -8.86 4.95 19.93
N GLU A 28 -8.83 5.35 18.64
CA GLU A 28 -9.81 6.26 17.99
C GLU A 28 -10.53 5.75 16.69
N PRO A 29 -11.89 5.69 16.62
CA PRO A 29 -12.70 5.03 15.56
C PRO A 29 -12.40 5.34 14.10
N SER A 30 -11.97 6.57 13.77
CA SER A 30 -11.75 7.02 12.38
C SER A 30 -10.36 6.69 11.83
N LEU A 31 -9.40 6.30 12.68
CA LEU A 31 -7.97 6.14 12.33
C LEU A 31 -7.51 4.68 12.23
N PHE A 32 -8.47 3.77 12.24
CA PHE A 32 -8.21 2.33 12.22
C PHE A 32 -8.23 1.72 10.84
N ARG A 33 -8.67 2.44 9.81
CA ARG A 33 -8.91 1.82 8.51
C ARG A 33 -7.59 1.51 7.83
N VAL A 34 -7.45 0.27 7.38
CA VAL A 34 -6.40 -0.11 6.45
C VAL A 34 -7.05 -0.11 5.09
N GLY A 35 -6.97 0.99 4.34
CA GLY A 35 -7.56 1.00 3.01
C GLY A 35 -6.87 0.01 2.05
N PRO A 36 -7.49 -0.30 0.90
CA PRO A 36 -8.76 0.27 0.46
C PRO A 36 -10.03 -0.31 1.13
N SER A 37 -10.01 -1.54 1.66
CA SER A 37 -11.24 -2.22 2.14
C SER A 37 -11.26 -2.59 3.63
N GLY A 38 -10.17 -2.38 4.37
CA GLY A 38 -10.06 -2.75 5.78
C GLY A 38 -10.71 -1.74 6.73
N PHE A 39 -11.62 -2.22 7.57
CA PHE A 39 -12.32 -1.39 8.57
C PHE A 39 -11.50 -1.11 9.83
N ASN A 40 -10.46 -1.91 10.11
CA ASN A 40 -9.67 -1.86 11.34
C ASN A 40 -8.21 -2.25 11.10
N SER A 41 -7.33 -1.80 12.00
CA SER A 41 -5.88 -1.92 11.84
C SER A 41 -5.35 -3.26 12.34
N LEU A 42 -6.09 -3.91 13.24
CA LEU A 42 -5.85 -5.28 13.73
C LEU A 42 -4.37 -5.52 14.06
N CYS A 43 -3.82 -6.63 13.60
CA CYS A 43 -2.41 -6.98 13.75
C CYS A 43 -1.47 -6.14 12.85
N TRP A 44 -1.98 -5.41 11.85
CA TRP A 44 -1.17 -4.67 10.89
C TRP A 44 -0.51 -3.42 11.51
N ALA A 45 -1.18 -2.76 12.46
CA ALA A 45 -0.58 -1.65 13.21
C ALA A 45 0.64 -2.10 14.04
N PRO A 46 0.54 -3.08 14.95
CA PRO A 46 1.69 -3.56 15.71
C PRO A 46 2.75 -4.21 14.80
N LEU A 47 2.38 -4.96 13.76
CA LEU A 47 3.34 -5.53 12.80
C LEU A 47 4.12 -4.42 12.08
N GLY A 48 3.44 -3.39 11.58
CA GLY A 48 4.07 -2.27 10.90
C GLY A 48 5.02 -1.49 11.81
N LYS A 49 4.68 -1.36 13.10
CA LYS A 49 5.60 -0.80 14.10
C LYS A 49 6.83 -1.67 14.27
N GLU A 50 6.67 -2.98 14.46
CA GLU A 50 7.81 -3.89 14.62
C GLU A 50 8.74 -3.87 13.40
N ILE A 51 8.19 -3.87 12.18
CA ILE A 51 9.02 -3.79 10.96
C ILE A 51 9.74 -2.45 10.87
N ALA A 52 9.03 -1.34 11.12
CA ALA A 52 9.63 0.00 11.05
C ALA A 52 10.72 0.20 12.11
N ASP A 53 10.49 -0.24 13.35
CA ASP A 53 11.46 -0.09 14.43
C ASP A 53 12.73 -0.92 14.19
N ASN A 54 12.60 -2.13 13.63
CA ASN A 54 13.73 -3.05 13.45
C ASN A 54 14.48 -2.85 12.13
N LEU A 55 13.76 -2.60 11.03
CA LEU A 55 14.38 -2.46 9.70
C LEU A 55 14.62 -1.00 9.32
N GLN A 56 14.07 -0.04 10.07
CA GLN A 56 14.20 1.41 9.80
C GLN A 56 13.72 1.79 8.39
N VAL A 57 12.82 0.99 7.80
CA VAL A 57 12.25 1.23 6.47
C VAL A 57 10.77 1.62 6.56
N PRO A 58 10.31 2.56 5.72
CA PRO A 58 8.89 2.88 5.60
C PRO A 58 8.10 1.65 5.17
N THR A 59 7.13 1.24 5.99
CA THR A 59 6.28 0.06 5.73
C THR A 59 4.84 0.49 5.49
N ALA A 60 4.23 -0.02 4.42
CA ALA A 60 2.84 0.22 4.05
C ALA A 60 2.05 -1.09 3.91
N PHE A 61 0.80 -1.09 4.36
CA PHE A 61 -0.15 -2.18 4.13
C PHE A 61 -1.33 -1.65 3.30
N PHE A 62 -1.77 -2.46 2.33
CA PHE A 62 -2.98 -2.21 1.54
C PHE A 62 -3.91 -3.41 1.76
N ASN A 63 -4.98 -3.21 2.52
CA ASN A 63 -5.88 -4.29 2.90
C ASN A 63 -6.99 -4.44 1.87
N THR A 64 -7.06 -5.63 1.29
CA THR A 64 -8.01 -6.03 0.26
C THR A 64 -8.90 -7.19 0.75
N ALA A 65 -8.86 -7.51 2.05
CA ALA A 65 -9.58 -8.62 2.64
C ALA A 65 -11.08 -8.31 2.75
N ILE A 66 -11.88 -9.37 2.66
CA ILE A 66 -13.35 -9.33 2.78
C ILE A 66 -13.77 -10.47 3.72
N GLY A 67 -14.48 -10.14 4.79
CA GLY A 67 -14.89 -11.09 5.82
C GLY A 67 -15.89 -12.12 5.30
N GLY A 68 -15.84 -13.34 5.86
CA GLY A 68 -16.75 -14.44 5.53
C GLY A 68 -16.53 -15.08 4.15
N THR A 69 -15.34 -14.89 3.54
CA THR A 69 -15.04 -15.43 2.21
C THR A 69 -14.23 -16.72 2.27
N SER A 70 -14.59 -17.69 1.43
CA SER A 70 -13.87 -18.94 1.17
C SER A 70 -12.94 -18.83 -0.04
N VAL A 71 -11.98 -19.73 -0.22
CA VAL A 71 -11.13 -19.76 -1.43
C VAL A 71 -11.94 -19.96 -2.72
N LEU A 72 -13.14 -20.57 -2.67
CA LEU A 72 -14.04 -20.64 -3.81
C LEU A 72 -14.46 -19.23 -4.26
N ASN A 73 -14.83 -18.37 -3.31
CA ASN A 73 -15.27 -17.03 -3.61
C ASN A 73 -14.15 -16.23 -4.30
N TRP A 74 -12.92 -16.37 -3.80
CA TRP A 74 -11.75 -15.74 -4.40
C TRP A 74 -11.43 -16.27 -5.80
N GLU A 75 -11.59 -17.57 -6.04
CA GLU A 75 -11.42 -18.18 -7.37
C GLU A 75 -12.48 -17.67 -8.37
N GLU A 76 -13.75 -17.67 -7.98
CA GLU A 76 -14.86 -17.15 -8.80
C GLU A 76 -14.67 -15.67 -9.11
N GLY A 77 -14.29 -14.87 -8.12
CA GLY A 77 -13.93 -13.47 -8.31
C GLY A 77 -12.75 -13.30 -9.27
N ALA A 78 -11.73 -14.16 -9.19
CA ALA A 78 -10.58 -14.15 -10.10
C ALA A 78 -10.94 -14.50 -11.55
N LYS A 79 -11.99 -15.30 -11.73
CA LYS A 79 -12.63 -15.59 -13.04
C LYS A 79 -13.55 -14.46 -13.52
N GLY A 80 -13.73 -13.40 -12.73
CA GLY A 80 -14.66 -12.30 -13.03
C GLY A 80 -16.13 -12.68 -12.86
N LEU A 81 -16.42 -13.73 -12.10
CA LEU A 81 -17.78 -14.19 -11.84
C LEU A 81 -18.37 -13.48 -10.62
N LEU A 82 -19.69 -13.50 -10.51
CA LEU A 82 -20.37 -13.24 -9.25
C LEU A 82 -20.21 -14.46 -8.35
N THR A 83 -19.82 -14.24 -7.10
CA THR A 83 -19.70 -15.29 -6.09
C THR A 83 -20.90 -15.28 -5.16
N GLN A 84 -21.30 -16.47 -4.67
CA GLN A 84 -22.24 -16.59 -3.57
C GLN A 84 -21.50 -16.60 -2.24
N PHE A 85 -21.95 -15.79 -1.28
CA PHE A 85 -21.36 -15.77 0.05
C PHE A 85 -22.28 -16.51 1.02
N ALA A 86 -21.69 -17.33 1.90
CA ALA A 86 -22.47 -17.99 2.94
C ALA A 86 -23.09 -16.95 3.89
N GLY A 87 -24.36 -17.13 4.28
CA GLY A 87 -24.99 -16.39 5.38
C GLY A 87 -25.15 -14.88 5.19
N ASN A 88 -25.26 -14.36 3.96
CA ASN A 88 -25.27 -12.92 3.65
C ASN A 88 -23.98 -12.17 4.03
N TYR A 89 -22.90 -12.87 4.38
CA TYR A 89 -21.59 -12.28 4.62
C TYR A 89 -20.92 -11.89 3.28
N GLY A 90 -19.78 -11.21 3.26
CA GLY A 90 -19.17 -10.72 2.01
C GLY A 90 -19.81 -9.43 1.45
N CYS A 91 -19.82 -9.23 0.13
CA CYS A 91 -20.11 -7.91 -0.45
C CYS A 91 -21.51 -7.36 -0.17
N PHE A 92 -22.51 -8.24 -0.11
CA PHE A 92 -23.90 -7.83 0.14
C PHE A 92 -24.13 -7.44 1.60
N HIS A 93 -23.34 -7.96 2.55
CA HIS A 93 -23.32 -7.47 3.93
C HIS A 93 -23.00 -5.97 4.00
N TYR A 94 -22.18 -5.50 3.06
CA TYR A 94 -21.72 -4.11 3.00
C TYR A 94 -22.59 -3.22 2.10
N GLY A 95 -23.79 -3.68 1.70
CA GLY A 95 -24.71 -2.90 0.86
C GLY A 95 -24.21 -2.69 -0.58
N THR A 96 -23.31 -3.55 -1.05
CA THR A 96 -22.73 -3.45 -2.41
C THR A 96 -23.79 -3.81 -3.46
N SER A 97 -23.83 -3.04 -4.55
CA SER A 97 -24.74 -3.33 -5.67
C SER A 97 -24.36 -4.65 -6.36
N MET A 98 -25.33 -5.32 -6.98
CA MET A 98 -25.06 -6.53 -7.78
C MET A 98 -24.03 -6.27 -8.89
N ALA A 99 -24.07 -5.09 -9.49
CA ALA A 99 -23.09 -4.69 -10.51
C ALA A 99 -21.68 -4.65 -9.91
N ASP A 100 -21.50 -4.09 -8.71
CA ASP A 100 -20.21 -3.93 -8.05
C ASP A 100 -19.66 -5.22 -7.42
N ALA A 101 -20.51 -6.20 -7.16
CA ALA A 101 -20.14 -7.49 -6.58
C ALA A 101 -19.44 -8.44 -7.57
N VAL A 102 -19.59 -8.25 -8.88
CA VAL A 102 -18.95 -9.10 -9.90
C VAL A 102 -17.43 -9.00 -9.83
N GLY A 103 -16.75 -10.14 -9.75
CA GLY A 103 -15.29 -10.24 -9.63
C GLY A 103 -14.76 -10.06 -8.20
N GLN A 104 -15.62 -9.73 -7.23
CA GLN A 104 -15.23 -9.71 -5.83
C GLN A 104 -15.11 -11.14 -5.28
N PRO A 105 -14.32 -11.38 -4.22
CA PRO A 105 -13.43 -10.44 -3.53
C PRO A 105 -12.11 -10.12 -4.27
N TYR A 106 -11.76 -10.89 -5.31
CA TYR A 106 -10.48 -10.78 -6.01
C TYR A 106 -10.24 -9.41 -6.68
N LEU A 107 -11.30 -8.76 -7.18
CA LEU A 107 -11.19 -7.47 -7.88
C LEU A 107 -10.46 -6.40 -7.06
N THR A 108 -10.68 -6.38 -5.75
CA THR A 108 -10.00 -5.41 -4.86
C THR A 108 -8.49 -5.68 -4.80
N LEU A 109 -8.08 -6.96 -4.73
CA LEU A 109 -6.67 -7.37 -4.81
C LEU A 109 -6.06 -7.00 -6.16
N LYS A 110 -6.74 -7.31 -7.26
CA LYS A 110 -6.30 -6.96 -8.62
C LYS A 110 -6.05 -5.47 -8.75
N ASN A 111 -6.98 -4.63 -8.30
CA ASN A 111 -6.86 -3.18 -8.37
C ASN A 111 -5.70 -2.67 -7.50
N ALA A 112 -5.52 -3.20 -6.29
CA ALA A 112 -4.40 -2.85 -5.43
C ALA A 112 -3.03 -3.20 -6.06
N LEU A 113 -2.93 -4.35 -6.74
CA LEU A 113 -1.72 -4.75 -7.47
C LEU A 113 -1.46 -3.87 -8.70
N LYS A 114 -2.50 -3.45 -9.41
CA LYS A 114 -2.37 -2.59 -10.60
C LYS A 114 -2.15 -1.12 -10.28
N PHE A 115 -2.43 -0.70 -9.04
CA PHE A 115 -2.31 0.69 -8.60
C PHE A 115 -1.22 0.86 -7.54
N TYR A 116 -1.48 0.42 -6.31
CA TYR A 116 -0.58 0.66 -5.18
C TYR A 116 0.76 -0.03 -5.35
N ALA A 117 0.78 -1.29 -5.79
CA ALA A 117 2.04 -1.99 -6.02
C ALA A 117 2.85 -1.39 -7.19
N LYS A 118 2.20 -0.81 -8.20
CA LYS A 118 2.90 -0.08 -9.28
C LYS A 118 3.45 1.26 -8.79
N ILE A 119 2.72 1.95 -7.92
CA ILE A 119 3.11 3.27 -7.42
C ILE A 119 4.20 3.17 -6.34
N PHE A 120 4.12 2.20 -5.43
CA PHE A 120 5.01 2.12 -4.26
C PHE A 120 6.00 0.96 -4.30
N GLY A 121 5.86 0.05 -5.25
CA GLY A 121 6.48 -1.26 -5.18
C GLY A 121 5.73 -2.20 -4.22
N ILE A 122 6.10 -3.47 -4.22
CA ILE A 122 5.51 -4.49 -3.37
C ILE A 122 6.55 -5.54 -2.99
N LYS A 123 6.56 -5.98 -1.73
CA LYS A 123 7.38 -7.11 -1.28
C LYS A 123 6.63 -8.44 -1.37
N ALA A 124 5.38 -8.47 -0.88
CA ALA A 124 4.58 -9.68 -0.92
C ALA A 124 3.08 -9.40 -0.73
N VAL A 125 2.25 -10.39 -1.04
CA VAL A 125 0.86 -10.50 -0.58
C VAL A 125 0.83 -11.32 0.71
N LEU A 126 0.14 -10.83 1.74
CA LEU A 126 -0.04 -11.54 3.01
C LEU A 126 -1.45 -12.14 3.06
N TRP A 127 -1.55 -13.46 3.08
CA TRP A 127 -2.81 -14.19 3.02
C TRP A 127 -3.14 -14.87 4.36
N HIS A 128 -4.23 -14.45 4.97
CA HIS A 128 -4.81 -15.11 6.15
C HIS A 128 -6.29 -15.34 5.90
N GLN A 129 -6.63 -16.58 5.54
CA GLN A 129 -7.99 -17.02 5.28
C GLN A 129 -8.01 -18.55 5.34
N GLY A 130 -9.10 -19.11 5.87
CA GLY A 130 -9.46 -20.53 5.74
C GLY A 130 -10.61 -20.96 6.64
N GLU A 131 -11.05 -20.09 7.54
CA GLU A 131 -12.17 -20.28 8.47
C GLU A 131 -13.48 -20.61 7.75
N ALA A 132 -13.80 -19.87 6.69
CA ALA A 132 -15.00 -20.15 5.88
C ALA A 132 -14.89 -21.48 5.11
N ASP A 133 -13.67 -21.92 4.77
CA ASP A 133 -13.43 -23.21 4.13
C ASP A 133 -13.58 -24.39 5.10
N THR A 134 -13.28 -24.18 6.40
CA THR A 134 -13.64 -25.13 7.46
C THR A 134 -15.14 -25.31 7.54
N GLN A 135 -15.90 -24.21 7.55
CA GLN A 135 -17.36 -24.27 7.57
C GLN A 135 -17.94 -24.92 6.30
N ALA A 136 -17.33 -24.68 5.13
CA ALA A 136 -17.75 -25.26 3.86
C ALA A 136 -17.35 -26.74 3.69
N GLY A 137 -16.54 -27.31 4.59
CA GLY A 137 -16.01 -28.66 4.45
C GLY A 137 -15.05 -28.82 3.26
N THR A 138 -14.33 -27.75 2.88
CA THR A 138 -13.41 -27.75 1.73
C THR A 138 -12.33 -28.81 1.92
N SER A 139 -12.15 -29.68 0.92
CA SER A 139 -11.07 -30.67 0.90
C SER A 139 -9.70 -30.02 0.71
N ALA A 140 -8.63 -30.71 1.14
CA ALA A 140 -7.26 -30.21 0.96
C ALA A 140 -6.93 -29.90 -0.51
N ALA A 141 -7.32 -30.79 -1.43
CA ALA A 141 -7.10 -30.62 -2.86
C ALA A 141 -7.87 -29.42 -3.45
N ASN A 142 -9.12 -29.21 -3.02
CA ASN A 142 -9.91 -28.06 -3.46
C ASN A 142 -9.35 -26.75 -2.90
N TYR A 143 -8.91 -26.74 -1.63
CA TYR A 143 -8.28 -25.55 -1.05
C TYR A 143 -7.02 -25.16 -1.82
N GLN A 144 -6.11 -26.13 -2.01
CA GLN A 144 -4.84 -25.94 -2.71
C GLN A 144 -5.06 -25.43 -4.15
N SER A 145 -5.88 -26.12 -4.95
CA SER A 145 -6.08 -25.78 -6.36
C SER A 145 -6.73 -24.41 -6.56
N ARG A 146 -7.72 -24.06 -5.73
CA ARG A 146 -8.40 -22.76 -5.80
C ARG A 146 -7.48 -21.61 -5.40
N LEU A 147 -6.73 -21.75 -4.31
CA LEU A 147 -5.78 -20.70 -3.90
C LEU A 147 -4.62 -20.58 -4.89
N GLN A 148 -4.12 -21.69 -5.45
CA GLN A 148 -3.13 -21.64 -6.53
C GLN A 148 -3.65 -20.86 -7.75
N TYR A 149 -4.92 -21.05 -8.13
CA TYR A 149 -5.53 -20.28 -9.21
C TYR A 149 -5.51 -18.77 -8.92
N VAL A 150 -5.90 -18.38 -7.70
CA VAL A 150 -5.90 -16.96 -7.26
C VAL A 150 -4.50 -16.37 -7.34
N ILE A 151 -3.48 -17.09 -6.84
CA ILE A 151 -2.07 -16.66 -6.88
C ILE A 151 -1.58 -16.50 -8.32
N ASN A 152 -1.86 -17.49 -9.18
CA ASN A 152 -1.44 -17.46 -10.59
C ASN A 152 -2.14 -16.32 -11.35
N LYS A 153 -3.42 -16.07 -11.07
CA LYS A 153 -4.16 -14.95 -11.65
C LYS A 153 -3.57 -13.62 -11.17
N SER A 154 -3.22 -13.49 -9.90
CA SER A 154 -2.66 -12.26 -9.34
C SER A 154 -1.28 -11.96 -9.92
N ARG A 155 -0.42 -12.98 -10.08
CA ARG A 155 0.88 -12.89 -10.75
C ARG A 155 0.75 -12.44 -12.20
N THR A 156 -0.23 -13.00 -12.91
CA THR A 156 -0.55 -12.60 -14.28
C THR A 156 -1.03 -11.15 -14.35
N ASP A 157 -1.97 -10.76 -13.47
CA ASP A 157 -2.48 -9.38 -13.44
C ASP A 157 -1.42 -8.37 -13.01
N PHE A 158 -0.47 -8.75 -12.14
CA PHE A 158 0.65 -7.91 -11.72
C PHE A 158 1.76 -7.82 -12.79
N GLY A 159 1.88 -8.85 -13.64
CA GLY A 159 2.89 -8.97 -14.68
C GLY A 159 4.20 -9.63 -14.22
N SER A 160 4.19 -10.38 -13.12
CA SER A 160 5.36 -11.13 -12.64
C SER A 160 4.95 -12.45 -11.99
N GLN A 161 5.51 -13.56 -12.48
CA GLN A 161 5.30 -14.90 -11.92
C GLN A 161 6.03 -15.11 -10.57
N ASN A 162 6.93 -14.21 -10.20
CA ASN A 162 7.69 -14.31 -8.96
C ASN A 162 7.07 -13.54 -7.80
N LEU A 163 5.89 -12.92 -7.98
CA LEU A 163 5.23 -12.19 -6.89
C LEU A 163 5.05 -13.13 -5.69
N THR A 164 5.70 -12.76 -4.58
CA THR A 164 5.72 -13.56 -3.35
C THR A 164 4.38 -13.48 -2.63
N TRP A 165 3.94 -14.62 -2.11
CA TRP A 165 2.79 -14.73 -1.21
C TRP A 165 3.24 -15.37 0.10
N TYR A 166 2.73 -14.90 1.22
CA TYR A 166 2.81 -15.63 2.48
C TYR A 166 1.43 -16.18 2.83
N VAL A 167 1.34 -17.50 3.03
CA VAL A 167 0.07 -18.18 3.32
C VAL A 167 0.06 -18.64 4.78
N SER A 168 -0.85 -18.09 5.56
CA SER A 168 -1.08 -18.53 6.93
C SER A 168 -1.67 -19.94 6.98
N ARG A 169 -1.38 -20.67 8.06
CA ARG A 169 -2.18 -21.82 8.48
C ARG A 169 -3.30 -21.34 9.38
N ALA A 170 -4.50 -21.21 8.81
CA ALA A 170 -5.68 -20.65 9.45
C ALA A 170 -6.91 -21.49 9.08
N SER A 171 -7.59 -22.04 10.07
CA SER A 171 -8.78 -22.88 9.87
C SER A 171 -9.83 -22.75 10.98
N LEU A 172 -9.48 -22.15 12.12
CA LEU A 172 -10.35 -22.09 13.29
C LEU A 172 -11.59 -21.21 13.07
N ILE A 173 -12.77 -21.83 13.04
CA ILE A 173 -14.08 -21.16 13.06
C ILE A 173 -14.95 -21.74 14.17
N ASN A 174 -15.52 -20.87 15.01
CA ASN A 174 -16.39 -21.21 16.14
C ASN A 174 -15.80 -22.34 17.01
N GLY A 175 -14.50 -22.28 17.29
CA GLY A 175 -13.79 -23.28 18.09
C GLY A 175 -13.45 -24.60 17.36
N THR A 176 -13.77 -24.72 16.07
CA THR A 176 -13.49 -25.92 15.26
C THR A 176 -12.39 -25.65 14.23
N THR A 177 -11.38 -26.52 14.16
CA THR A 177 -10.32 -26.48 13.14
C THR A 177 -10.56 -27.51 12.03
N SER A 178 -9.83 -27.39 10.93
CA SER A 178 -9.89 -28.35 9.82
C SER A 178 -8.49 -28.79 9.37
N ALA A 179 -8.18 -30.07 9.59
CA ALA A 179 -6.96 -30.69 9.08
C ALA A 179 -6.88 -30.65 7.54
N ASN A 180 -8.03 -30.70 6.85
CA ASN A 180 -8.09 -30.61 5.38
C ASN A 180 -7.65 -29.22 4.89
N VAL A 181 -8.17 -28.15 5.50
CA VAL A 181 -7.80 -26.77 5.14
C VAL A 181 -6.32 -26.53 5.41
N ILE A 182 -5.83 -26.93 6.58
CA ILE A 182 -4.39 -26.81 6.95
C ILE A 182 -3.51 -27.60 5.98
N SER A 183 -3.92 -28.82 5.59
CA SER A 183 -3.18 -29.62 4.61
C SER A 183 -3.16 -28.96 3.23
N GLY A 184 -4.28 -28.37 2.78
CA GLY A 184 -4.32 -27.63 1.51
C GLY A 184 -3.40 -26.41 1.50
N GLN A 185 -3.34 -25.66 2.60
CA GLN A 185 -2.40 -24.54 2.79
C GLN A 185 -0.95 -25.01 2.72
N ASN A 186 -0.61 -26.09 3.44
CA ASN A 186 0.75 -26.66 3.43
C ASN A 186 1.15 -27.22 2.07
N ASN A 187 0.25 -27.93 1.38
CA ASN A 187 0.52 -28.47 0.05
C ASN A 187 0.84 -27.37 -0.95
N LEU A 188 0.12 -26.25 -0.88
CA LEU A 188 0.39 -25.07 -1.71
C LEU A 188 1.77 -24.47 -1.41
N ILE A 189 2.07 -24.23 -0.13
CA ILE A 189 3.38 -23.69 0.31
C ILE A 189 4.53 -24.59 -0.18
N ASN A 190 4.36 -25.91 -0.13
CA ASN A 190 5.38 -26.86 -0.57
C ASN A 190 5.50 -26.97 -2.10
N ALA A 191 4.44 -26.65 -2.84
CA ALA A 191 4.40 -26.81 -4.30
C ALA A 191 4.96 -25.59 -5.06
N ASP A 192 4.99 -24.41 -4.43
CA ASP A 192 5.35 -23.15 -5.09
C ASP A 192 6.45 -22.42 -4.29
N PRO A 193 7.68 -22.31 -4.83
CA PRO A 193 8.81 -21.72 -4.10
C PRO A 193 8.64 -20.23 -3.79
N ASN A 194 7.72 -19.54 -4.48
CA ASN A 194 7.38 -18.14 -4.23
C ASN A 194 6.14 -18.00 -3.29
N VAL A 195 5.67 -19.10 -2.70
CA VAL A 195 4.67 -19.13 -1.64
C VAL A 195 5.33 -19.54 -0.33
N HIS A 196 5.55 -18.56 0.53
CA HIS A 196 6.22 -18.76 1.80
C HIS A 196 5.20 -19.09 2.92
N PRO A 197 5.63 -19.80 3.97
CA PRO A 197 4.79 -20.02 5.13
C PRO A 197 4.55 -18.71 5.90
N GLY A 198 3.28 -18.33 6.08
CA GLY A 198 2.85 -17.27 6.99
C GLY A 198 2.77 -17.74 8.46
N PRO A 199 2.00 -17.07 9.33
CA PRO A 199 1.67 -17.53 10.67
C PRO A 199 0.83 -18.81 10.71
N GLN A 200 0.94 -19.59 11.79
CA GLN A 200 -0.09 -20.56 12.17
C GLN A 200 -0.94 -19.95 13.27
N THR A 201 -2.23 -19.74 13.01
CA THR A 201 -3.07 -18.89 13.87
C THR A 201 -4.07 -19.67 14.71
N ASP A 202 -4.40 -20.91 14.37
CA ASP A 202 -5.36 -21.74 15.12
C ASP A 202 -5.02 -21.88 16.61
N GLY A 203 -3.73 -21.82 16.98
CA GLY A 203 -3.28 -21.86 18.37
C GLY A 203 -3.44 -20.55 19.17
N ILE A 204 -3.86 -19.46 18.53
CA ILE A 204 -4.16 -18.19 19.23
C ILE A 204 -5.52 -18.35 19.93
N SER A 205 -5.50 -18.46 21.25
CA SER A 205 -6.69 -18.70 22.08
C SER A 205 -7.55 -17.46 22.33
N ILE A 206 -6.95 -16.26 22.27
CA ILE A 206 -7.62 -14.99 22.57
C ILE A 206 -8.48 -14.57 21.38
N ARG A 207 -9.74 -15.02 21.37
CA ARG A 207 -10.74 -14.78 20.32
C ARG A 207 -12.08 -14.33 20.90
N GLN A 208 -12.79 -13.46 20.17
CA GLN A 208 -14.06 -12.85 20.64
C GLN A 208 -15.22 -13.86 20.65
N ASP A 209 -15.29 -14.72 19.64
CA ASP A 209 -16.42 -15.62 19.35
C ASP A 209 -15.96 -17.03 18.95
N GLY A 210 -14.74 -17.41 19.34
CA GLY A 210 -14.11 -18.64 18.89
C GLY A 210 -13.62 -18.61 17.44
N THR A 211 -13.75 -17.46 16.74
CA THR A 211 -13.26 -17.24 15.37
C THR A 211 -12.37 -16.00 15.28
N HIS A 212 -12.79 -14.83 15.73
CA HIS A 212 -12.06 -13.58 15.48
C HIS A 212 -11.00 -13.29 16.54
N ILE A 213 -9.73 -13.19 16.14
CA ILE A 213 -8.61 -12.80 17.01
C ILE A 213 -8.82 -11.36 17.50
N TYR A 214 -8.67 -11.11 18.80
CA TYR A 214 -8.90 -9.79 19.41
C TYR A 214 -7.92 -9.50 20.55
N MET A 215 -7.90 -8.25 21.03
CA MET A 215 -7.06 -7.77 22.14
C MET A 215 -5.58 -8.19 21.98
N SER A 216 -4.97 -8.76 23.03
CA SER A 216 -3.57 -9.21 23.02
C SER A 216 -3.30 -10.34 22.02
N GLY A 217 -4.33 -11.05 21.55
CA GLY A 217 -4.21 -11.99 20.44
C GLY A 217 -3.78 -11.31 19.13
N LEU A 218 -4.14 -10.04 18.91
CA LEU A 218 -3.70 -9.26 17.74
C LEU A 218 -2.20 -8.95 17.79
N THR A 219 -1.67 -8.70 18.99
CA THR A 219 -0.21 -8.53 19.20
C THR A 219 0.51 -9.84 18.96
N GLN A 220 0.01 -10.97 19.49
CA GLN A 220 0.57 -12.29 19.23
C GLN A 220 0.57 -12.61 17.72
N HIS A 221 -0.52 -12.31 17.03
CA HIS A 221 -0.64 -12.50 15.60
C HIS A 221 0.38 -11.65 14.81
N ALA A 222 0.60 -10.40 15.22
CA ALA A 222 1.64 -9.55 14.64
C ALA A 222 3.06 -10.12 14.84
N THR A 223 3.37 -10.60 16.05
CA THR A 223 4.66 -11.26 16.34
C THR A 223 4.86 -12.48 15.46
N LEU A 224 3.83 -13.31 15.25
CA LEU A 224 3.91 -14.47 14.36
C LEU A 224 4.14 -14.07 12.90
N TRP A 225 3.48 -13.01 12.43
CA TRP A 225 3.72 -12.46 11.08
C TRP A 225 5.15 -12.00 10.92
N ARG A 226 5.68 -11.23 11.87
CA ARG A 226 7.08 -10.78 11.83
C ARG A 226 8.02 -11.97 11.77
N THR A 227 7.83 -12.97 12.64
CA THR A 227 8.66 -14.19 12.64
C THR A 227 8.63 -14.90 11.29
N ALA A 228 7.46 -15.06 10.67
CA ALA A 228 7.33 -15.67 9.35
C ALA A 228 8.05 -14.88 8.23
N ILE A 229 7.86 -13.56 8.20
CA ILE A 229 8.47 -12.66 7.22
C ILE A 229 10.00 -12.67 7.37
N TYR A 230 10.52 -12.69 8.59
CA TYR A 230 11.96 -12.67 8.85
C TYR A 230 12.63 -14.02 8.58
N ALA A 231 11.91 -15.13 8.78
CA ALA A 231 12.41 -16.46 8.47
C ALA A 231 12.59 -16.66 6.96
N THR A 232 11.74 -16.04 6.14
CA THR A 232 11.78 -16.17 4.67
C THR A 232 11.60 -14.81 3.99
N PRO A 233 12.60 -13.91 4.03
CA PRO A 233 12.46 -12.56 3.49
C PRO A 233 12.13 -12.56 1.99
N SER A 234 11.26 -11.64 1.56
CA SER A 234 10.91 -11.43 0.16
C SER A 234 11.68 -10.28 -0.47
N SER A 235 11.99 -10.43 -1.76
CA SER A 235 12.57 -9.36 -2.57
C SER A 235 11.54 -8.27 -2.86
N LEU A 236 12.00 -7.02 -2.96
CA LEU A 236 11.15 -5.92 -3.41
C LEU A 236 10.96 -6.00 -4.93
N PHE A 237 9.71 -5.96 -5.38
CA PHE A 237 9.37 -5.52 -6.73
C PHE A 237 9.30 -4.00 -6.71
N SER A 238 10.26 -3.34 -7.38
CA SER A 238 10.37 -1.88 -7.41
C SER A 238 9.11 -1.21 -7.92
N ALA A 239 8.90 0.02 -7.47
CA ALA A 239 7.88 0.90 -8.05
C ALA A 239 8.13 1.08 -9.54
N ALA A 240 7.05 1.26 -10.28
CA ALA A 240 7.12 1.61 -11.69
C ALA A 240 7.72 3.02 -11.86
N VAL A 241 8.45 3.21 -12.95
CA VAL A 241 8.99 4.51 -13.32
C VAL A 241 7.82 5.48 -13.57
N ALA A 242 7.87 6.64 -12.91
CA ALA A 242 6.85 7.67 -13.07
C ALA A 242 6.91 8.28 -14.49
N PRO A 243 5.76 8.52 -15.15
CA PRO A 243 5.73 9.24 -16.40
C PRO A 243 6.16 10.69 -16.19
N THR A 244 6.91 11.25 -17.14
CA THR A 244 7.31 12.65 -17.11
C THR A 244 6.20 13.54 -17.62
N SER A 245 6.14 14.80 -17.16
CA SER A 245 5.25 15.82 -17.71
C SER A 245 6.00 17.13 -17.93
N ASN A 246 5.60 17.88 -18.95
CA ASN A 246 6.23 19.13 -19.37
C ASN A 246 5.17 20.17 -19.75
N PHE A 247 5.46 21.46 -19.59
CA PHE A 247 4.60 22.51 -20.13
C PHE A 247 4.83 22.70 -21.64
N ILE A 248 3.76 22.91 -22.39
CA ILE A 248 3.83 23.31 -23.80
C ILE A 248 4.11 24.81 -23.85
N MET A 249 5.38 25.18 -23.97
CA MET A 249 5.84 26.57 -23.87
C MET A 249 5.32 27.50 -24.97
N ASN A 250 4.93 26.95 -26.12
CA ASN A 250 4.49 27.73 -27.29
C ASN A 250 2.96 27.90 -27.37
N SER A 251 2.23 27.54 -26.32
CA SER A 251 0.77 27.61 -26.29
C SER A 251 0.28 28.60 -25.23
N PRO A 252 -0.72 29.46 -25.53
CA PRO A 252 -1.31 30.35 -24.54
C PRO A 252 -1.75 29.59 -23.28
N GLY A 253 -1.38 30.12 -22.12
CA GLY A 253 -1.70 29.49 -20.84
C GLY A 253 -0.82 28.31 -20.46
N TYR A 254 0.22 27.97 -21.24
CA TYR A 254 1.24 26.96 -20.92
C TYR A 254 0.65 25.66 -20.35
N PRO A 255 -0.07 24.86 -21.15
CA PRO A 255 -0.70 23.64 -20.65
C PRO A 255 0.34 22.60 -20.24
N LEU A 256 0.08 21.90 -19.14
CA LEU A 256 0.89 20.78 -18.68
C LEU A 256 0.51 19.54 -19.49
N GLN A 257 1.48 18.87 -20.10
CA GLN A 257 1.30 17.66 -20.91
C GLN A 257 2.12 16.52 -20.33
N THR A 258 1.53 15.32 -20.24
CA THR A 258 2.25 14.09 -19.89
C THR A 258 2.54 13.24 -21.13
N VAL A 259 3.38 12.21 -21.00
CA VAL A 259 3.76 11.31 -22.09
C VAL A 259 2.52 10.68 -22.76
N ALA A 260 2.50 10.70 -24.10
CA ALA A 260 1.45 10.10 -24.91
C ALA A 260 1.55 8.55 -24.95
N GLY A 261 0.48 7.86 -25.37
CA GLY A 261 0.48 6.40 -25.58
C GLY A 261 -0.15 5.56 -24.46
N TYR A 262 -0.72 6.18 -23.44
CA TYR A 262 -1.52 5.50 -22.42
C TYR A 262 -2.98 5.40 -22.85
N SER A 263 -3.67 4.37 -22.34
CA SER A 263 -5.08 4.11 -22.64
C SER A 263 -6.04 5.08 -21.94
N GLU A 264 -5.59 5.73 -20.86
CA GLU A 264 -6.41 6.62 -20.06
C GLU A 264 -5.53 7.65 -19.33
N TYR A 265 -6.02 8.88 -19.22
CA TYR A 265 -5.40 9.99 -18.50
C TYR A 265 -6.38 10.56 -17.50
N ARG A 266 -5.95 10.85 -16.28
CA ARG A 266 -6.74 11.57 -15.27
C ARG A 266 -5.83 12.54 -14.54
N TRP A 267 -6.31 13.74 -14.22
CA TRP A 267 -5.48 14.77 -13.63
C TRP A 267 -5.94 15.15 -12.24
N ASN A 268 -5.00 15.39 -11.34
CA ASN A 268 -5.18 15.92 -9.98
C ASN A 268 -6.03 15.07 -9.01
N ASP A 269 -7.32 14.93 -9.26
CA ASP A 269 -8.31 14.33 -8.34
C ASP A 269 -8.78 12.93 -8.77
N PHE A 270 -8.11 12.33 -9.76
CA PHE A 270 -8.53 11.06 -10.38
C PHE A 270 -9.97 11.11 -10.95
N SER A 271 -10.44 12.30 -11.33
CA SER A 271 -11.76 12.49 -11.97
C SER A 271 -11.86 11.81 -13.34
N ALA A 272 -12.90 12.15 -14.10
CA ALA A 272 -13.21 11.53 -15.38
C ALA A 272 -12.00 11.53 -16.34
N PRO A 273 -11.91 10.55 -17.26
CA PRO A 273 -10.88 10.52 -18.28
C PRO A 273 -10.75 11.86 -19.01
N ALA A 274 -9.51 12.28 -19.21
CA ALA A 274 -9.15 13.56 -19.82
C ALA A 274 -8.19 13.34 -21.00
N ALA A 275 -7.83 14.43 -21.66
CA ALA A 275 -6.74 14.43 -22.64
C ALA A 275 -5.38 14.24 -21.92
N SER A 276 -4.33 13.98 -22.70
CA SER A 276 -2.95 13.89 -22.21
C SER A 276 -2.35 15.24 -21.78
N HIS A 277 -3.16 16.31 -21.70
CA HIS A 277 -2.76 17.65 -21.31
C HIS A 277 -3.88 18.40 -20.56
N ILE A 278 -3.50 19.40 -19.74
CA ILE A 278 -4.42 20.29 -19.01
C ILE A 278 -3.93 21.73 -19.08
N THR A 279 -4.86 22.68 -19.16
CA THR A 279 -4.55 24.11 -19.29
C THR A 279 -4.24 24.79 -17.96
N THR A 280 -4.72 24.26 -16.84
CA THR A 280 -4.43 24.78 -15.49
C THR A 280 -3.02 24.39 -15.05
N GLY A 281 -2.29 25.40 -14.55
CA GLY A 281 -0.82 25.42 -14.51
C GLY A 281 -0.12 24.61 -13.44
N ASP A 282 -0.84 23.95 -12.55
CA ASP A 282 -0.25 23.12 -11.50
C ASP A 282 -0.95 21.76 -11.51
N GLY A 283 -0.18 20.68 -11.37
CA GLY A 283 -0.80 19.37 -11.29
C GLY A 283 0.10 18.18 -11.51
N PHE A 284 -0.52 17.02 -11.49
CA PHE A 284 0.07 15.73 -11.80
C PHE A 284 -0.95 14.86 -12.53
N CYS A 285 -0.46 13.88 -13.29
CA CYS A 285 -1.29 13.00 -14.10
C CYS A 285 -1.20 11.56 -13.60
N TYR A 286 -2.37 10.91 -13.54
CA TYR A 286 -2.49 9.47 -13.54
C TYR A 286 -2.63 8.99 -14.98
N VAL A 287 -1.86 7.99 -15.33
CA VAL A 287 -1.94 7.36 -16.65
C VAL A 287 -2.14 5.87 -16.49
N LYS A 288 -3.01 5.29 -17.33
CA LYS A 288 -3.27 3.85 -17.35
C LYS A 288 -2.74 3.21 -18.62
N ASP A 289 -1.88 2.21 -18.50
CA ASP A 289 -1.42 1.46 -19.66
C ASP A 289 -2.51 0.55 -20.24
N VAL A 290 -2.24 -0.04 -21.40
CA VAL A 290 -3.13 -0.99 -22.08
C VAL A 290 -3.41 -2.26 -21.26
N ASN A 291 -2.54 -2.58 -20.31
CA ASN A 291 -2.70 -3.71 -19.38
C ASN A 291 -3.51 -3.33 -18.14
N GLY A 292 -3.93 -2.07 -18.00
CA GLY A 292 -4.68 -1.56 -16.86
C GLY A 292 -3.82 -1.20 -15.64
N ASN A 293 -2.50 -1.13 -15.76
CA ASN A 293 -1.61 -0.64 -14.72
C ASN A 293 -1.64 0.88 -14.66
N TRP A 294 -1.59 1.42 -13.44
CA TRP A 294 -1.59 2.85 -13.21
C TRP A 294 -0.22 3.36 -12.80
N TYR A 295 0.11 4.54 -13.30
CA TYR A 295 1.33 5.28 -13.01
C TYR A 295 0.96 6.72 -12.66
N VAL A 296 1.83 7.40 -11.92
CA VAL A 296 1.58 8.76 -11.47
C VAL A 296 2.80 9.63 -11.74
N SER A 297 2.61 10.74 -12.44
CA SER A 297 3.68 11.70 -12.67
C SER A 297 4.07 12.43 -11.39
N PRO A 298 5.25 13.07 -11.34
CA PRO A 298 5.53 14.10 -10.34
C PRO A 298 4.47 15.21 -10.37
N LYS A 299 4.36 15.96 -9.27
CA LYS A 299 3.60 17.22 -9.25
C LYS A 299 4.47 18.33 -9.82
N TYR A 300 3.91 19.07 -10.77
CA TYR A 300 4.55 20.23 -11.36
C TYR A 300 3.84 21.48 -10.87
N LEU A 301 4.65 22.47 -10.46
CA LEU A 301 4.18 23.80 -10.10
C LEU A 301 4.67 24.81 -11.14
N ARG A 302 3.80 25.72 -11.54
CA ARG A 302 4.13 26.90 -12.32
C ARG A 302 4.83 27.91 -11.41
N THR A 303 6.11 28.13 -11.67
CA THR A 303 6.82 29.27 -11.07
C THR A 303 6.64 30.50 -11.98
N GLY A 304 6.72 31.73 -11.44
CA GLY A 304 6.44 32.97 -12.17
C GLY A 304 7.37 33.29 -13.36
N PHE A 305 8.32 32.41 -13.65
CA PHE A 305 9.15 32.41 -14.86
C PHE A 305 8.94 31.07 -15.58
N CYS A 306 9.25 31.01 -16.88
CA CYS A 306 9.14 29.83 -17.76
C CYS A 306 9.99 28.60 -17.34
N GLY A 307 10.28 28.41 -16.05
CA GLY A 307 11.06 27.33 -15.47
C GLY A 307 10.20 26.30 -14.74
N LEU A 308 10.57 25.03 -14.93
CA LEU A 308 10.04 23.88 -14.20
C LEU A 308 10.71 23.75 -12.83
N VAL A 309 9.91 23.62 -11.78
CA VAL A 309 10.37 22.99 -10.53
C VAL A 309 9.46 21.79 -10.30
N PRO A 310 9.90 20.56 -10.62
CA PRO A 310 9.19 19.39 -10.17
C PRO A 310 9.18 19.43 -8.64
N GLU A 311 8.01 19.35 -8.03
CA GLU A 311 7.88 19.25 -6.58
C GLU A 311 7.88 17.77 -6.19
N ALA A 312 8.48 17.49 -5.05
CA ALA A 312 8.47 16.20 -4.39
C ALA A 312 7.04 15.81 -3.97
N SER A 313 6.21 15.34 -4.91
CA SER A 313 4.83 14.84 -4.68
C SER A 313 3.85 15.88 -4.09
N PRO A 314 2.53 15.75 -4.31
CA PRO A 314 1.54 16.59 -3.64
C PRO A 314 1.66 16.51 -2.11
N ASN A 315 1.53 17.68 -1.46
CA ASN A 315 1.35 17.87 -0.03
C ASN A 315 0.02 17.27 0.44
N GLU A 316 -0.03 15.96 0.66
CA GLU A 316 -1.11 15.39 1.45
C GLU A 316 -0.55 14.36 2.43
N SER A 317 0.06 14.87 3.51
CA SER A 317 0.27 14.08 4.71
C SER A 317 -0.89 14.32 5.67
N SER A 318 -1.94 13.51 5.61
CA SER A 318 -2.97 13.50 6.64
C SER A 318 -2.65 12.48 7.73
N PHE A 319 -1.55 12.68 8.46
CA PHE A 319 -1.39 12.00 9.75
C PHE A 319 -2.41 12.59 10.74
N ILE A 320 -3.55 11.96 10.97
CA ILE A 320 -4.42 12.44 12.05
C ILE A 320 -3.80 12.00 13.39
N GLY A 321 -3.60 12.98 14.27
CA GLY A 321 -2.73 12.95 15.46
C GLY A 321 -1.50 13.86 15.30
N VAL A 322 -1.12 14.14 14.06
CA VAL A 322 -0.04 15.05 13.68
C VAL A 322 -0.54 15.89 12.51
N THR A 323 -1.31 16.95 12.79
CA THR A 323 -1.75 17.88 11.73
C THR A 323 -0.56 18.25 10.84
N GLU A 324 -0.80 18.50 9.55
CA GLU A 324 0.24 18.82 8.55
C GLU A 324 1.23 19.92 9.05
N ASP A 325 0.74 20.79 9.94
CA ASP A 325 1.45 21.83 10.69
C ASP A 325 2.43 21.37 11.79
N GLN A 326 2.46 20.08 12.16
CA GLN A 326 3.28 19.59 13.26
C GLN A 326 4.72 19.30 12.85
N TYR A 327 4.93 18.73 11.65
CA TYR A 327 6.29 18.44 11.17
C TYR A 327 6.63 18.88 9.74
N LEU A 328 5.66 19.34 8.92
CA LEU A 328 5.85 19.93 7.58
C LEU A 328 7.11 19.43 6.82
N LEU A 329 7.22 18.14 6.53
CA LEU A 329 8.39 17.59 5.81
C LEU A 329 8.25 17.86 4.30
N LYS A 330 9.16 18.65 3.73
CA LYS A 330 9.17 19.00 2.30
C LYS A 330 10.56 18.83 1.72
N VAL A 331 10.65 18.28 0.52
CA VAL A 331 11.88 18.26 -0.30
C VAL A 331 11.64 19.17 -1.51
N SER A 332 12.41 20.24 -1.64
CA SER A 332 12.27 21.15 -2.80
C SER A 332 13.52 21.99 -3.04
N PRO A 333 13.86 22.34 -4.29
CA PRO A 333 13.28 21.83 -5.55
C PRO A 333 13.55 20.33 -5.76
N ASN A 334 13.20 19.74 -6.91
CA ASN A 334 13.60 18.37 -7.24
C ASN A 334 15.13 18.19 -7.14
N PRO A 335 15.66 17.23 -6.36
CA PRO A 335 17.10 17.03 -6.21
C PRO A 335 17.72 16.22 -7.37
N SER A 336 17.49 16.61 -8.63
CA SER A 336 18.09 15.95 -9.79
C SER A 336 19.51 16.43 -10.05
N LEU A 337 20.44 15.57 -10.49
CA LEU A 337 21.80 16.02 -10.82
C LEU A 337 21.80 17.10 -11.93
N PRO A 338 22.52 18.24 -11.78
CA PRO A 338 23.42 18.63 -10.68
C PRO A 338 22.75 19.49 -9.58
N ARG A 339 21.43 19.67 -9.62
CA ARG A 339 20.64 20.49 -8.69
C ARG A 339 20.60 19.86 -7.29
N GLN A 340 20.76 20.71 -6.29
CA GLN A 340 20.56 20.37 -4.88
C GLN A 340 19.13 20.76 -4.47
N ALA A 341 18.59 20.05 -3.47
CA ALA A 341 17.32 20.40 -2.84
C ALA A 341 17.52 20.73 -1.37
N ASN A 342 16.54 21.43 -0.82
CA ASN A 342 16.41 21.63 0.62
C ASN A 342 15.36 20.66 1.17
N ILE A 343 15.64 20.13 2.35
CA ILE A 343 14.69 19.44 3.19
C ILE A 343 14.26 20.43 4.26
N THR A 344 13.01 20.85 4.19
CA THR A 344 12.38 21.67 5.22
C THR A 344 11.54 20.77 6.11
N PHE A 345 11.66 20.94 7.42
CA PHE A 345 10.78 20.29 8.39
C PHE A 345 10.54 21.17 9.60
N LYS A 346 9.42 20.93 10.27
CA LYS A 346 9.04 21.57 11.53
C LYS A 346 9.14 20.57 12.67
N VAL A 347 9.36 21.05 13.87
CA VAL A 347 9.41 20.25 15.09
C VAL A 347 8.64 21.01 16.16
N LYS A 348 7.54 20.45 16.65
CA LYS A 348 6.72 21.13 17.69
C LYS A 348 7.26 20.99 19.11
N GLN A 349 8.00 19.93 19.41
CA GLN A 349 8.57 19.68 20.74
C GLN A 349 10.01 19.21 20.60
N ALA A 350 10.87 19.64 21.53
CA ALA A 350 12.26 19.22 21.52
C ALA A 350 12.37 17.69 21.65
N GLY A 351 13.29 17.10 20.90
CA GLY A 351 13.48 15.65 20.90
C GLY A 351 14.63 15.22 20.00
N ASN A 352 14.93 13.92 20.03
CA ASN A 352 15.87 13.29 19.13
C ASN A 352 15.25 13.23 17.73
N ILE A 353 15.98 13.71 16.74
CA ILE A 353 15.55 13.80 15.37
C ILE A 353 16.57 13.17 14.46
N ARG A 354 16.08 12.35 13.54
CA ARG A 354 16.85 11.84 12.43
C ARG A 354 16.14 12.14 11.13
N VAL A 355 16.83 12.71 10.16
CA VAL A 355 16.33 12.89 8.79
C VAL A 355 17.22 12.11 7.85
N SER A 356 16.61 11.25 7.06
CA SER A 356 17.31 10.39 6.11
C SER A 356 16.64 10.44 4.73
N ILE A 357 17.45 10.36 3.68
CA ILE A 357 17.00 10.02 2.34
C ILE A 357 17.20 8.52 2.15
N LEU A 358 16.14 7.83 1.76
CA LEU A 358 16.12 6.40 1.49
C LEU A 358 15.82 6.19 0.00
N ASP A 359 16.41 5.16 -0.60
CA ASP A 359 15.99 4.70 -1.93
C ASP A 359 14.71 3.86 -1.87
N GLU A 360 14.27 3.38 -3.04
CA GLU A 360 13.08 2.55 -3.18
C GLU A 360 13.15 1.22 -2.40
N THR A 361 14.35 0.72 -2.10
CA THR A 361 14.55 -0.49 -1.30
C THR A 361 14.47 -0.24 0.20
N GLY A 362 14.46 1.03 0.61
CA GLY A 362 14.56 1.48 1.99
C GLY A 362 16.00 1.62 2.49
N HIS A 363 16.99 1.45 1.61
CA HIS A 363 18.38 1.67 1.98
C HIS A 363 18.65 3.17 2.16
N THR A 364 19.32 3.54 3.26
CA THR A 364 19.68 4.92 3.51
C THR A 364 20.75 5.37 2.53
N ILE A 365 20.37 6.27 1.64
CA ILE A 365 21.29 7.00 0.78
C ILE A 365 22.08 8.00 1.63
N GLU A 366 21.41 8.84 2.41
CA GLU A 366 22.07 9.91 3.15
C GLU A 366 21.38 10.20 4.46
N HIS A 367 22.14 10.32 5.55
CA HIS A 367 21.69 10.92 6.79
C HIS A 367 21.95 12.41 6.73
N ILE A 368 20.87 13.19 6.77
CA ILE A 368 20.91 14.64 6.63
C ILE A 368 21.15 15.28 8.00
N VAL A 369 20.43 14.79 9.01
CA VAL A 369 20.67 15.13 10.42
C VAL A 369 20.41 13.93 11.32
N ASP A 370 21.14 13.85 12.42
CA ASP A 370 20.89 12.93 13.54
C ASP A 370 21.34 13.61 14.84
N GLY A 371 20.42 13.87 15.75
CA GLY A 371 20.75 14.51 17.02
C GLY A 371 19.53 15.07 17.75
N ARG A 372 19.75 15.73 18.88
CA ARG A 372 18.68 16.36 19.66
C ARG A 372 18.45 17.80 19.19
N PHE A 373 17.20 18.14 18.92
CA PHE A 373 16.80 19.47 18.44
C PHE A 373 15.75 20.08 19.37
N ASN A 374 15.70 21.41 19.40
CA ASN A 374 14.62 22.16 20.02
C ASN A 374 13.40 22.22 19.09
N ALA A 375 12.26 22.67 19.62
CA ALA A 375 11.12 23.02 18.78
C ALA A 375 11.49 24.17 17.83
N GLY A 376 11.08 24.09 16.56
CA GLY A 376 11.43 25.08 15.55
C GLY A 376 11.16 24.62 14.12
N ASN A 377 11.48 25.50 13.17
CA ASN A 377 11.53 25.16 11.75
C ASN A 377 13.00 24.99 11.35
N PHE A 378 13.27 23.97 10.54
CA PHE A 378 14.60 23.62 10.13
C PHE A 378 14.65 23.43 8.62
N GLU A 379 15.79 23.77 8.05
CA GLU A 379 16.07 23.63 6.62
C GLU A 379 17.50 23.12 6.44
N TYR A 380 17.65 22.01 5.74
CA TYR A 380 18.94 21.38 5.47
C TYR A 380 19.09 21.09 3.98
N LYS A 381 20.31 21.22 3.46
CA LYS A 381 20.62 20.88 2.07
C LYS A 381 20.87 19.39 1.93
N ILE A 382 20.37 18.80 0.85
CA ILE A 382 20.86 17.50 0.37
C ILE A 382 22.24 17.74 -0.24
N GLN A 383 23.26 17.06 0.28
CA GLN A 383 24.66 17.35 -0.06
C GLN A 383 25.01 16.99 -1.51
N ARG A 384 24.22 16.10 -2.14
CA ARG A 384 24.40 15.64 -3.51
C ARG A 384 23.09 15.59 -4.29
N GLY A 385 23.15 15.86 -5.59
CA GLY A 385 22.05 15.54 -6.49
C GLY A 385 21.84 14.02 -6.57
N LEU A 386 20.58 13.62 -6.75
CA LEU A 386 20.15 12.24 -6.88
C LEU A 386 19.93 11.90 -8.36
N ARG A 387 20.06 10.61 -8.70
CA ARG A 387 19.73 10.11 -10.04
C ARG A 387 18.22 10.04 -10.21
N PRO A 388 17.69 10.01 -11.44
CA PRO A 388 16.27 9.79 -11.67
C PRO A 388 15.78 8.50 -11.01
N GLY A 389 14.66 8.57 -10.29
CA GLY A 389 14.14 7.44 -9.51
C GLY A 389 13.14 7.81 -8.42
N THR A 390 12.66 6.81 -7.69
CA THR A 390 11.77 6.99 -6.54
C THR A 390 12.59 6.97 -5.24
N TYR A 391 12.39 7.98 -4.40
CA TYR A 391 13.06 8.12 -3.11
C TYR A 391 12.08 8.45 -2.01
N PHE A 392 12.52 8.27 -0.77
CA PHE A 392 11.76 8.60 0.43
C PHE A 392 12.59 9.50 1.34
N CYS A 393 12.02 10.62 1.77
CA CYS A 393 12.55 11.41 2.86
C CYS A 393 11.86 10.95 4.16
N HIS A 394 12.65 10.45 5.10
CA HIS A 394 12.19 9.94 6.39
C HIS A 394 12.65 10.88 7.50
N LEU A 395 11.69 11.49 8.20
CA LEU A 395 11.89 12.25 9.42
C LEU A 395 11.43 11.40 10.60
N GLN A 396 12.34 11.03 11.48
CA GLN A 396 12.06 10.42 12.76
C GLN A 396 12.19 11.46 13.86
N VAL A 397 11.17 11.58 14.71
CA VAL A 397 11.18 12.38 15.94
C VAL A 397 10.86 11.44 17.09
N GLU A 398 11.83 11.18 17.95
CA GLU A 398 11.79 10.12 18.97
C GLU A 398 11.36 8.77 18.36
N MET A 399 10.18 8.27 18.73
CA MET A 399 9.59 7.03 18.21
C MET A 399 8.58 7.24 17.07
N VAL A 400 8.44 8.48 16.57
CA VAL A 400 7.46 8.84 15.55
C VAL A 400 8.16 9.14 14.23
N GLY A 401 7.92 8.32 13.21
CA GLY A 401 8.39 8.55 11.85
C GLY A 401 7.33 9.19 10.95
N VAL A 402 7.73 10.19 10.17
CA VAL A 402 7.01 10.76 9.03
C VAL A 402 7.83 10.46 7.78
N THR A 403 7.22 9.85 6.77
CA THR A 403 7.89 9.55 5.50
C THR A 403 7.17 10.24 4.37
N ARG A 404 7.92 10.92 3.50
CA ARG A 404 7.42 11.49 2.26
C ARG A 404 8.14 10.88 1.07
N ARG A 405 7.36 10.35 0.13
CA ARG A 405 7.88 9.90 -1.16
C ARG A 405 8.09 11.09 -2.08
N PHE A 406 9.16 11.06 -2.86
CA PHE A 406 9.38 12.01 -3.93
C PHE A 406 10.01 11.33 -5.14
N PHE A 407 9.78 11.91 -6.31
CA PHE A 407 10.38 11.46 -7.56
C PHE A 407 11.53 12.39 -7.90
N VAL A 408 12.63 11.83 -8.37
CA VAL A 408 13.71 12.58 -9.00
C VAL A 408 13.54 12.42 -10.50
N ALA A 409 13.36 13.53 -11.20
CA ALA A 409 13.17 13.58 -12.66
C ALA A 409 14.36 14.30 -13.29
N GLU A 410 14.73 13.94 -14.52
CA GLU A 410 15.83 14.60 -15.26
C GLU A 410 15.62 16.11 -15.43
#